data_AF-A0A832FTG2-F1
#
_entry.id   AF-A0A832FTG2-F1
#
_cell.length_a   1.000
_cell.length_b   1.000
_cell.length_c   1.000
_cell.angle_alpha   90.00
_cell.angle_beta   90.00
_cell.angle_gamma   90.00
#
_symmetry.space_group_name_H-M   'P 1'
#
loop_
_entity.id
_entity.type
_entity.pdbx_description
1 polymer ?
#
loop_
_entity_poly.entity_id
_entity_poly.type
_entity_poly.pdbx_seq_one_letter_code
_entity_poly.pdbx_strand_id
1 'polypeptide(L)'
;MRAISSLLLLLTFVLVVSCAKSETTIKNEEKKVVPEKIELKTDPNIFPIYSDVYGGGYELELSHMGSKPEAKVRVYIWEGTCKIKVEKEDIYAGKEALHIIAGSGSWFGFGFHKVNPGSQDFTGFENGHLKFSIKAVPGAGDLRVLIKHGYQTESWLSLESYGYKADGKWHEISIPLSDFVPSIKFKDVNILLGIAQDKKFVPMSKFWLDEIYYTKN
;
A
#
# COMPACT_ATOMS: atom_id res chain seq x y z
N MET A 1 59.64 -33.87 41.76
CA MET A 1 60.77 -33.26 41.03
C MET A 1 61.19 -34.24 39.95
N ARG A 2 61.12 -33.80 38.69
CA ARG A 2 61.77 -34.31 37.46
C ARG A 2 61.46 -35.73 36.94
N ALA A 3 61.06 -35.70 35.67
CA ALA A 3 60.98 -36.79 34.71
C ALA A 3 62.34 -37.44 34.41
N ILE A 4 62.30 -38.62 33.79
CA ILE A 4 62.91 -39.01 32.50
C ILE A 4 62.93 -40.55 32.48
N SER A 5 62.35 -41.20 31.46
CA SER A 5 63.13 -41.99 30.51
C SER A 5 62.25 -42.69 29.47
N SER A 6 62.67 -42.48 28.24
CA SER A 6 62.30 -43.09 26.98
C SER A 6 62.19 -44.62 27.01
N LEU A 7 61.17 -45.17 26.33
CA LEU A 7 61.29 -46.47 25.68
C LEU A 7 60.53 -46.45 24.34
N LEU A 8 61.31 -46.60 23.28
CA LEU A 8 60.91 -46.69 21.89
C LEU A 8 60.44 -48.13 21.62
N LEU A 9 59.22 -48.34 21.11
CA LEU A 9 58.82 -49.62 20.53
C LEU A 9 58.19 -49.40 19.15
N LEU A 10 58.74 -50.14 18.20
CA LEU A 10 58.49 -50.07 16.76
C LEU A 10 57.36 -51.03 16.37
N LEU A 11 56.63 -50.65 15.32
CA LEU A 11 55.90 -51.50 14.36
C LEU A 11 54.61 -52.22 14.82
N THR A 12 53.47 -51.85 14.25
CA THR A 12 52.91 -52.59 13.10
C THR A 12 51.77 -51.82 12.46
N PHE A 13 51.81 -51.78 11.12
CA PHE A 13 50.83 -51.18 10.24
C PHE A 13 49.60 -52.10 10.16
N VAL A 14 48.41 -51.61 10.51
CA VAL A 14 47.14 -52.21 10.08
C VAL A 14 46.39 -51.14 9.29
N LEU A 15 46.40 -51.28 7.97
CA LEU A 15 45.52 -50.55 7.07
C LEU A 15 44.09 -51.05 7.31
N VAL A 16 43.28 -50.27 8.03
CA VAL A 16 41.83 -50.42 7.98
C VAL A 16 41.32 -49.40 6.97
N VAL A 17 41.02 -49.87 5.77
CA VAL A 17 40.22 -49.13 4.79
C VAL A 17 38.82 -49.01 5.36
N SER A 18 38.54 -47.90 6.05
CA SER A 18 37.18 -47.52 6.41
C SER A 18 36.67 -46.53 5.36
N CYS A 19 35.81 -47.04 4.49
CA CYS A 19 35.07 -46.26 3.51
C CYS A 19 33.96 -45.51 4.26
N ALA A 20 34.20 -44.25 4.60
CA ALA A 20 33.18 -43.37 5.18
C ALA A 20 32.84 -42.26 4.17
N LYS A 21 31.62 -42.38 3.65
CA LYS A 21 30.90 -41.49 2.73
C LYS A 21 31.20 -40.01 3.00
N SER A 22 31.59 -39.30 1.95
CA SER A 22 31.55 -37.84 1.93
C SER A 22 30.10 -37.38 1.93
N GLU A 23 29.62 -36.86 3.05
CA GLU A 23 28.38 -36.09 3.09
C GLU A 23 28.59 -34.83 2.26
N THR A 24 27.97 -34.81 1.08
CA THR A 24 27.97 -33.65 0.21
C THR A 24 26.90 -32.72 0.76
N THR A 25 27.31 -31.67 1.46
CA THR A 25 26.42 -30.58 1.85
C THR A 25 25.91 -29.90 0.58
N ILE A 26 24.69 -30.24 0.17
CA ILE A 26 23.98 -29.49 -0.86
C ILE A 26 23.63 -28.14 -0.23
N LYS A 27 24.35 -27.09 -0.64
CA LYS A 27 23.87 -25.72 -0.48
C LYS A 27 22.58 -25.62 -1.28
N ASN A 28 21.46 -25.57 -0.58
CA ASN A 28 20.18 -25.23 -1.16
C ASN A 28 20.27 -23.74 -1.51
N GLU A 29 20.61 -23.44 -2.76
CA GLU A 29 20.44 -22.09 -3.30
C GLU A 29 18.94 -21.80 -3.30
N GLU A 30 18.49 -20.98 -2.34
CA GLU A 30 17.16 -20.40 -2.37
C GLU A 30 16.99 -19.70 -3.71
N LYS A 31 16.21 -20.33 -4.59
CA LYS A 31 15.83 -19.78 -5.88
C LYS A 31 15.07 -18.49 -5.60
N LYS A 32 15.77 -17.36 -5.74
CA LYS A 32 15.19 -16.02 -5.66
C LYS A 32 14.05 -15.97 -6.68
N VAL A 33 12.82 -16.09 -6.19
CA VAL A 33 11.62 -16.00 -7.02
C VAL A 33 11.61 -14.58 -7.57
N VAL A 34 11.96 -14.44 -8.85
CA VAL A 34 11.77 -13.19 -9.58
C VAL A 34 10.25 -13.00 -9.63
N PRO A 35 9.69 -11.93 -9.05
CA PRO A 35 8.25 -11.75 -9.03
C PRO A 35 7.76 -11.67 -10.48
N GLU A 36 6.85 -12.58 -10.83
CA GLU A 36 6.20 -12.64 -12.12
C GLU A 36 5.71 -11.23 -12.50
N LYS A 37 5.94 -10.85 -13.75
CA LYS A 37 5.43 -9.56 -14.25
C LYS A 37 3.92 -9.70 -14.34
N ILE A 38 3.20 -9.20 -13.33
CA ILE A 38 1.74 -9.11 -13.35
C ILE A 38 1.36 -8.33 -14.60
N GLU A 39 0.61 -8.97 -15.49
CA GLU A 39 0.05 -8.32 -16.66
C GLU A 39 -1.10 -7.43 -16.19
N LEU A 40 -0.97 -6.12 -16.42
CA LEU A 40 -1.97 -5.15 -16.02
C LEU A 40 -3.24 -5.36 -16.85
N LYS A 41 -4.37 -5.52 -16.16
CA LYS A 41 -5.69 -5.58 -16.79
C LYS A 41 -6.05 -4.20 -17.32
N THR A 42 -6.51 -4.11 -18.57
CA THR A 42 -7.07 -2.87 -19.10
C THR A 42 -8.59 -3.01 -19.19
N ASP A 43 -9.31 -2.07 -18.60
CA ASP A 43 -10.78 -2.03 -18.63
C ASP A 43 -11.22 -0.58 -18.88
N PRO A 44 -11.91 -0.28 -20.00
CA PRO A 44 -12.37 1.09 -20.31
C PRO A 44 -13.41 1.63 -19.32
N ASN A 45 -13.97 0.77 -18.46
CA ASN A 45 -14.89 1.14 -17.39
C ASN A 45 -14.17 1.44 -16.08
N ILE A 46 -12.85 1.27 -16.00
CA ILE A 46 -12.06 1.51 -14.80
C ILE A 46 -11.09 2.67 -15.03
N PHE A 47 -11.04 3.57 -14.07
CA PHE A 47 -10.03 4.61 -13.99
C PHE A 47 -9.21 4.43 -12.71
N PRO A 48 -8.01 3.83 -12.78
CA PRO A 48 -7.18 3.64 -11.61
C PRO A 48 -6.50 4.94 -11.18
N ILE A 49 -6.49 5.18 -9.86
CA ILE A 49 -5.72 6.25 -9.22
C ILE A 49 -4.40 5.67 -8.69
N TYR A 50 -4.48 4.51 -8.05
CA TYR A 50 -3.36 3.72 -7.54
C TYR A 50 -3.75 2.24 -7.60
N SER A 51 -3.15 1.47 -8.51
CA SER A 51 -3.40 0.03 -8.66
C SER A 51 -2.24 -0.60 -9.41
N ASP A 52 -1.86 -1.80 -8.97
CA ASP A 52 -0.88 -2.68 -9.63
C ASP A 52 -1.56 -3.81 -10.42
N VAL A 53 -2.88 -3.86 -10.41
CA VAL A 53 -3.70 -4.85 -11.11
C VAL A 53 -4.29 -4.25 -12.38
N TYR A 54 -4.76 -3.00 -12.31
CA TYR A 54 -5.36 -2.29 -13.43
C TYR A 54 -4.38 -1.32 -14.06
N GLY A 55 -4.16 -1.50 -15.36
CA GLY A 55 -3.43 -0.56 -16.19
C GLY A 55 -4.27 0.67 -16.52
N GLY A 56 -3.59 1.74 -16.93
CA GLY A 56 -4.18 3.06 -17.01
C GLY A 56 -3.93 3.85 -15.72
N GLY A 57 -4.43 5.08 -15.64
CA GLY A 57 -4.24 5.92 -14.45
C GLY A 57 -2.98 6.80 -14.49
N TYR A 58 -2.53 7.21 -13.31
CA TYR A 58 -1.53 8.27 -13.13
C TYR A 58 -0.28 7.79 -12.39
N GLU A 59 0.89 8.27 -12.84
CA GLU A 59 2.09 8.16 -12.01
C GLU A 59 1.85 8.92 -10.71
N LEU A 60 1.98 8.19 -9.61
CA LEU A 60 1.81 8.70 -8.26
C LEU A 60 3.14 9.14 -7.68
N GLU A 61 3.15 10.36 -7.17
CA GLU A 61 4.26 10.87 -6.37
C GLU A 61 3.81 11.06 -4.92
N LEU A 62 4.47 10.39 -3.98
CA LEU A 62 4.27 10.62 -2.55
C LEU A 62 4.95 11.94 -2.18
N SER A 63 4.18 12.98 -1.83
CA SER A 63 4.79 14.24 -1.42
C SER A 63 5.61 14.02 -0.13
N HIS A 64 6.79 14.62 -0.11
CA HIS A 64 7.92 14.46 0.82
C HIS A 64 8.95 13.37 0.45
N MET A 65 9.57 13.50 -0.73
CA MET A 65 11.03 13.58 -0.93
C MET A 65 11.29 13.81 -2.43
N GLY A 66 11.75 15.01 -2.79
CA GLY A 66 12.08 15.38 -4.18
C GLY A 66 10.86 15.56 -5.06
N SER A 67 10.38 16.80 -5.20
CA SER A 67 9.26 17.10 -6.11
C SER A 67 9.58 16.59 -7.52
N LYS A 68 8.74 15.72 -8.08
CA LYS A 68 8.75 15.35 -9.51
C LYS A 68 7.78 16.24 -10.26
N PRO A 69 8.24 17.26 -11.01
CA PRO A 69 7.34 18.16 -11.73
C PRO A 69 6.41 17.44 -12.73
N GLU A 70 6.82 16.27 -13.21
CA GLU A 70 6.12 15.45 -14.20
C GLU A 70 4.99 14.57 -13.64
N ALA A 71 4.89 14.41 -12.31
CA ALA A 71 3.87 13.57 -11.71
C ALA A 71 2.46 14.05 -12.08
N LYS A 72 1.58 13.12 -12.48
CA LYS A 72 0.21 13.49 -12.88
C LYS A 72 -0.74 13.56 -11.68
N VAL A 73 -0.40 12.86 -10.60
CA VAL A 73 -1.07 12.90 -9.30
C VAL A 73 -0.03 12.91 -8.18
N ARG A 74 -0.27 13.72 -7.15
CA ARG A 74 0.53 13.75 -5.92
C ARG A 74 -0.31 13.34 -4.73
N VAL A 75 0.26 12.53 -3.85
CA VAL A 75 -0.31 12.33 -2.52
C VAL A 75 0.15 13.49 -1.65
N TYR A 76 -0.76 14.41 -1.31
CA TYR A 76 -0.50 15.53 -0.42
C TYR A 76 -0.89 15.16 1.01
N ILE A 77 0.08 15.15 1.92
CA ILE A 77 -0.14 14.96 3.36
C ILE A 77 -0.49 16.32 3.97
N TRP A 78 -1.68 16.45 4.56
CA TRP A 78 -2.10 17.71 5.15
C TRP A 78 -1.34 17.94 6.45
N GLU A 79 -0.67 19.10 6.54
CA GLU A 79 0.03 19.58 7.74
C GLU A 79 1.06 18.59 8.34
N GLY A 80 1.56 17.64 7.54
CA GLY A 80 2.47 16.59 8.04
C GLY A 80 1.82 15.66 9.07
N THR A 81 0.49 15.54 9.08
CA THR A 81 -0.28 14.82 10.09
C THR A 81 -0.15 13.29 10.04
N CYS A 82 0.41 12.75 8.97
CA CYS A 82 0.74 11.33 8.85
C CYS A 82 2.03 11.10 8.06
N LYS A 83 2.46 9.85 7.98
CA LYS A 83 3.50 9.37 7.07
C LYS A 83 2.89 8.35 6.13
N ILE A 84 3.28 8.38 4.86
CA ILE A 84 2.85 7.42 3.86
C ILE A 84 4.11 6.82 3.23
N LYS A 85 4.15 5.51 3.13
CA LYS A 85 5.22 4.77 2.46
C LYS A 85 4.64 3.62 1.65
N VAL A 86 5.42 3.11 0.72
CA VAL A 86 5.13 1.88 -0.01
C VAL A 86 5.39 0.68 0.90
N GLU A 87 4.48 -0.29 0.88
CA GLU A 87 4.52 -1.58 1.59
C GLU A 87 4.44 -2.72 0.58
N LYS A 88 5.19 -3.80 0.82
CA LYS A 88 5.32 -4.92 -0.12
C LYS A 88 5.03 -6.29 0.50
N GLU A 89 4.95 -6.36 1.82
CA GLU A 89 4.68 -7.62 2.53
C GLU A 89 3.19 -7.81 2.78
N ASP A 90 2.51 -6.73 3.13
CA ASP A 90 1.12 -6.74 3.57
C ASP A 90 0.26 -5.93 2.60
N ILE A 91 -0.08 -6.58 1.49
CA ILE A 91 -0.76 -6.00 0.32
C ILE A 91 -2.11 -6.67 0.10
N TYR A 92 -3.05 -5.97 -0.54
CA TYR A 92 -4.34 -6.56 -0.91
C TYR A 92 -4.23 -7.29 -2.24
N ALA A 93 -3.65 -6.63 -3.25
CA ALA A 93 -3.44 -7.18 -4.57
C ALA A 93 -2.15 -6.63 -5.19
N GLY A 94 -1.76 -7.19 -6.33
CA GLY A 94 -0.61 -6.66 -7.07
C GLY A 94 0.73 -6.88 -6.36
N LYS A 95 1.54 -5.81 -6.23
CA LYS A 95 2.91 -5.89 -5.69
C LYS A 95 3.15 -4.95 -4.52
N GLU A 96 2.38 -3.87 -4.41
CA GLU A 96 2.53 -2.90 -3.35
C GLU A 96 1.22 -2.24 -2.90
N ALA A 97 1.14 -1.98 -1.60
CA ALA A 97 0.09 -1.16 -1.00
C ALA A 97 0.71 0.12 -0.40
N LEU A 98 -0.13 1.10 -0.11
CA LEU A 98 0.25 2.27 0.68
C LEU A 98 0.07 1.96 2.15
N HIS A 99 1.12 2.18 2.96
CA HIS A 99 1.08 2.08 4.41
C HIS A 99 1.13 3.48 5.02
N ILE A 100 0.06 3.82 5.71
CA ILE A 100 -0.19 5.10 6.34
C ILE A 100 -0.02 4.96 7.85
N ILE A 101 0.75 5.87 8.45
CA ILE A 101 0.97 5.94 9.89
C ILE A 101 0.49 7.31 10.34
N ALA A 102 -0.63 7.36 11.07
CA ALA A 102 -1.14 8.59 11.66
C ALA A 102 -0.10 9.17 12.65
N GLY A 103 -0.03 10.49 12.73
CA GLY A 103 0.85 11.18 13.68
C GLY A 103 0.36 11.07 15.12
N SER A 104 1.07 11.75 16.01
CA SER A 104 0.73 11.86 17.43
C SER A 104 -0.23 13.01 17.77
N GLY A 105 -0.79 13.69 16.75
CA GLY A 105 -1.64 14.86 16.90
C GLY A 105 -3.06 14.52 17.37
N SER A 106 -4.05 15.31 16.95
CA SER A 106 -5.47 15.07 17.23
C SER A 106 -6.29 14.67 16.01
N TRP A 107 -5.66 14.68 14.83
CA TRP A 107 -6.28 14.33 13.56
C TRP A 107 -5.20 13.90 12.56
N PHE A 108 -5.63 13.28 11.45
CA PHE A 108 -4.76 13.13 10.29
C PHE A 108 -5.54 13.19 8.99
N GLY A 109 -4.84 13.48 7.90
CA GLY A 109 -5.37 13.23 6.58
C GLY A 109 -4.42 13.56 5.45
N PHE A 110 -4.81 13.11 4.27
CA PHE A 110 -4.07 13.26 3.03
C PHE A 110 -5.02 13.11 1.84
N GLY A 111 -4.55 13.44 0.64
CA GLY A 111 -5.31 13.15 -0.57
C GLY A 111 -4.45 12.96 -1.81
N PHE A 112 -5.05 12.36 -2.82
CA PHE A 112 -4.54 12.18 -4.17
C PHE A 112 -4.98 13.37 -5.02
N HIS A 113 -4.08 14.33 -5.18
CA HIS A 113 -4.32 15.59 -5.86
C HIS A 113 -3.86 15.52 -7.31
N LYS A 114 -4.66 16.05 -8.23
CA LYS A 114 -4.13 16.47 -9.52
C LYS A 114 -3.11 17.60 -9.28
N VAL A 115 -1.96 17.52 -9.94
CA VAL A 115 -0.95 18.58 -9.86
C VAL A 115 -1.54 19.87 -10.41
N ASN A 116 -1.41 20.96 -9.65
CA ASN A 116 -1.98 22.27 -9.97
C ASN A 116 -1.18 22.97 -11.10
N PRO A 117 -1.84 23.57 -12.10
CA PRO A 117 -3.27 23.47 -12.42
C PRO A 117 -3.63 22.12 -13.02
N GLY A 118 -4.74 21.54 -12.55
CA GLY A 118 -5.20 20.24 -13.01
C GLY A 118 -6.47 19.75 -12.31
N SER A 119 -7.38 19.24 -13.13
CA SER A 119 -8.54 18.46 -12.73
C SER A 119 -8.65 17.19 -13.60
N GLN A 120 -9.52 16.28 -13.19
CA GLN A 120 -9.93 15.12 -13.97
C GLN A 120 -11.42 15.25 -14.28
N ASP A 121 -11.78 15.01 -15.54
CA ASP A 121 -13.15 14.84 -15.98
C ASP A 121 -13.57 13.37 -15.77
N PHE A 122 -14.50 13.16 -14.86
CA PHE A 122 -15.17 11.88 -14.57
C PHE A 122 -16.61 11.86 -15.08
N THR A 123 -16.98 12.73 -16.02
CA THR A 123 -18.27 12.65 -16.70
C THR A 123 -18.42 11.26 -17.33
N GLY A 124 -19.57 10.63 -17.13
CA GLY A 124 -19.85 9.24 -17.51
C GLY A 124 -19.52 8.19 -16.44
N PHE A 125 -18.96 8.57 -15.29
CA PHE A 125 -18.77 7.68 -14.14
C PHE A 125 -19.85 7.85 -13.06
N GLU A 126 -20.76 8.82 -13.19
CA GLU A 126 -21.66 9.30 -12.12
C GLU A 126 -22.56 8.22 -11.51
N ASN A 127 -22.91 7.20 -12.31
CA ASN A 127 -23.71 6.07 -11.84
C ASN A 127 -22.85 4.95 -11.20
N GLY A 128 -21.54 5.01 -11.38
CA GLY A 128 -20.59 4.03 -10.92
C GLY A 128 -20.11 4.28 -9.49
N HIS A 129 -18.87 3.86 -9.21
CA HIS A 129 -18.36 3.78 -7.84
C HIS A 129 -16.93 4.29 -7.72
N LEU A 130 -16.60 4.85 -6.54
CA LEU A 130 -15.24 4.94 -6.05
C LEU A 130 -14.95 3.68 -5.22
N LYS A 131 -13.90 2.95 -5.59
CA LYS A 131 -13.50 1.70 -4.94
C LYS A 131 -12.07 1.76 -4.44
N PHE A 132 -11.84 1.13 -3.30
CA PHE A 132 -10.52 0.88 -2.75
C PHE A 132 -10.55 -0.21 -1.70
N SER A 133 -9.42 -0.87 -1.50
CA SER A 133 -9.23 -1.81 -0.41
C SER A 133 -8.51 -1.13 0.75
N ILE A 134 -9.00 -1.36 1.97
CA ILE A 134 -8.44 -0.76 3.17
C ILE A 134 -8.28 -1.80 4.27
N LYS A 135 -7.19 -1.68 5.02
CA LYS A 135 -6.98 -2.40 6.27
C LYS A 135 -6.55 -1.43 7.36
N ALA A 136 -6.92 -1.71 8.60
CA ALA A 136 -6.42 -0.98 9.76
C ALA A 136 -6.11 -1.92 10.91
N VAL A 137 -5.15 -1.54 11.76
CA VAL A 137 -4.86 -2.29 12.98
C VAL A 137 -6.10 -2.34 13.90
N PRO A 138 -6.28 -3.42 14.68
CA PRO A 138 -7.38 -3.50 15.62
C PRO A 138 -7.46 -2.27 16.54
N GLY A 139 -8.64 -1.64 16.59
CA GLY A 139 -8.89 -0.49 17.46
C GLY A 139 -8.42 0.88 16.92
N ALA A 140 -7.95 0.96 15.67
CA ALA A 140 -7.66 2.22 14.99
C ALA A 140 -8.85 3.21 14.97
N GLY A 141 -8.57 4.44 14.52
CA GLY A 141 -9.56 5.51 14.42
C GLY A 141 -10.53 5.36 13.25
N ASP A 142 -11.68 6.04 13.34
CA ASP A 142 -12.68 6.09 12.27
C ASP A 142 -12.18 6.97 11.11
N LEU A 143 -12.61 6.64 9.90
CA LEU A 143 -12.17 7.32 8.69
C LEU A 143 -13.33 7.85 7.87
N ARG A 144 -13.07 8.93 7.14
CA ARG A 144 -13.96 9.49 6.13
C ARG A 144 -13.20 9.74 4.84
N VAL A 145 -13.93 9.72 3.74
CA VAL A 145 -13.43 9.96 2.40
C VAL A 145 -13.85 11.33 1.90
N LEU A 146 -13.00 11.94 1.06
CA LEU A 146 -13.23 13.21 0.37
C LEU A 146 -13.14 13.03 -1.15
N ILE A 147 -14.03 13.70 -1.87
CA ILE A 147 -13.79 14.15 -3.26
C ILE A 147 -13.90 15.67 -3.29
N LYS A 148 -13.04 16.33 -4.09
CA LYS A 148 -13.07 17.79 -4.29
C LYS A 148 -13.13 18.16 -5.76
N HIS A 149 -14.01 19.07 -6.14
CA HIS A 149 -14.08 19.68 -7.48
C HIS A 149 -13.93 21.20 -7.44
N GLY A 150 -13.48 21.75 -8.58
CA GLY A 150 -13.36 23.18 -8.80
C GLY A 150 -12.48 23.91 -7.76
N TYR A 151 -11.58 23.20 -7.07
CA TYR A 151 -10.74 23.68 -5.96
C TYR A 151 -11.46 24.25 -4.74
N GLN A 152 -12.79 24.28 -4.71
CA GLN A 152 -13.55 24.96 -3.66
C GLN A 152 -14.57 24.05 -2.98
N THR A 153 -15.12 23.07 -3.71
CA THR A 153 -16.26 22.29 -3.22
C THR A 153 -15.82 20.89 -2.84
N GLU A 154 -16.11 20.53 -1.60
CA GLU A 154 -15.75 19.26 -0.99
C GLU A 154 -17.01 18.49 -0.59
N SER A 155 -16.94 17.16 -0.65
CA SER A 155 -17.95 16.27 -0.09
C SER A 155 -17.28 15.17 0.70
N TRP A 156 -17.69 15.05 1.96
CA TRP A 156 -17.12 14.12 2.93
C TRP A 156 -18.13 13.03 3.29
N LEU A 157 -17.71 11.77 3.22
CA LEU A 157 -18.54 10.62 3.57
C LEU A 157 -17.82 9.73 4.59
N SER A 158 -18.53 9.30 5.65
CA SER A 158 -17.96 8.40 6.66
C SER A 158 -17.80 6.99 6.09
N LEU A 159 -16.64 6.36 6.29
CA LEU A 159 -16.38 5.01 5.79
C LEU A 159 -17.08 3.91 6.60
N GLU A 160 -17.53 4.23 7.82
CA GLU A 160 -18.36 3.33 8.62
C GLU A 160 -19.61 2.88 7.84
N SER A 161 -20.22 3.79 7.09
CA SER A 161 -21.39 3.52 6.23
C SER A 161 -21.10 2.58 5.05
N TYR A 162 -19.83 2.38 4.72
CA TYR A 162 -19.39 1.60 3.54
C TYR A 162 -18.57 0.37 3.94
N GLY A 163 -18.72 -0.10 5.19
CA GLY A 163 -18.18 -1.38 5.64
C GLY A 163 -16.76 -1.33 6.20
N TYR A 164 -16.16 -0.15 6.39
CA TYR A 164 -14.86 -0.03 7.04
C TYR A 164 -14.89 -0.56 8.48
N LYS A 165 -13.88 -1.37 8.83
CA LYS A 165 -13.67 -1.88 10.20
C LYS A 165 -12.18 -1.89 10.54
N ALA A 166 -11.85 -1.46 11.75
CA ALA A 166 -10.52 -1.57 12.32
C ALA A 166 -10.34 -2.90 13.06
N ASP A 167 -10.26 -4.00 12.32
CA ASP A 167 -10.23 -5.38 12.85
C ASP A 167 -8.99 -6.17 12.42
N GLY A 168 -8.01 -5.52 11.77
CA GLY A 168 -6.81 -6.18 11.26
C GLY A 168 -7.00 -6.95 9.96
N LYS A 169 -8.15 -6.84 9.28
CA LYS A 169 -8.43 -7.47 7.98
C LYS A 169 -8.61 -6.44 6.88
N TRP A 170 -8.37 -6.88 5.65
CA TRP A 170 -8.71 -6.11 4.46
C TRP A 170 -10.21 -6.09 4.25
N HIS A 171 -10.74 -4.91 3.93
CA HIS A 171 -12.13 -4.67 3.53
C HIS A 171 -12.13 -3.92 2.21
N GLU A 172 -12.98 -4.36 1.28
CA GLU A 172 -13.24 -3.63 0.05
C GLU A 172 -14.30 -2.58 0.31
N ILE A 173 -13.97 -1.33 0.02
CA ILE A 173 -14.87 -0.20 0.11
C ILE A 173 -15.39 0.10 -1.30
N SER A 174 -16.71 0.24 -1.43
CA SER A 174 -17.38 0.60 -2.68
C SER A 174 -18.41 1.67 -2.41
N ILE A 175 -18.13 2.89 -2.85
CA ILE A 175 -18.95 4.07 -2.60
C ILE A 175 -19.62 4.49 -3.90
N PRO A 176 -20.97 4.44 -3.99
CA PRO A 176 -21.68 4.96 -5.15
C PRO A 176 -21.33 6.44 -5.37
N LEU A 177 -21.01 6.84 -6.60
CA LEU A 177 -20.67 8.23 -6.89
C LEU A 177 -21.87 9.18 -6.69
N SER A 178 -23.09 8.64 -6.75
CA SER A 178 -24.33 9.33 -6.40
C SER A 178 -24.32 9.89 -4.97
N ASP A 179 -23.58 9.28 -4.04
CA ASP A 179 -23.57 9.71 -2.64
C ASP A 179 -22.78 11.01 -2.43
N PHE A 180 -21.99 11.41 -3.42
CA PHE A 180 -21.29 12.70 -3.43
C PHE A 180 -22.12 13.83 -4.08
N VAL A 181 -23.29 13.52 -4.65
CA VAL A 181 -24.20 14.47 -5.33
C VAL A 181 -25.22 14.99 -4.29
N PRO A 182 -25.66 16.27 -4.37
CA PRO A 182 -25.40 17.27 -5.40
C PRO A 182 -24.12 18.09 -5.21
N SER A 183 -23.35 17.81 -4.16
CA SER A 183 -22.18 18.61 -3.80
C SER A 183 -21.10 18.54 -4.87
N ILE A 184 -20.83 17.36 -5.44
CA ILE A 184 -19.75 17.14 -6.41
C ILE A 184 -20.23 17.25 -7.86
N LYS A 185 -19.49 18.03 -8.66
CA LYS A 185 -19.55 17.99 -10.12
C LYS A 185 -18.35 17.21 -10.64
N PHE A 186 -18.60 16.13 -11.40
CA PHE A 186 -17.55 15.21 -11.81
C PHE A 186 -16.70 15.70 -12.99
N LYS A 187 -17.08 16.79 -13.66
CA LYS A 187 -16.34 17.34 -14.81
C LYS A 187 -14.94 17.91 -14.47
N ASP A 188 -14.70 18.27 -13.21
CA ASP A 188 -13.51 19.00 -12.79
C ASP A 188 -13.03 18.63 -11.37
N VAL A 189 -12.84 17.34 -11.12
CA VAL A 189 -12.35 16.80 -9.85
C VAL A 189 -10.84 17.03 -9.69
N ASN A 190 -10.42 17.73 -8.63
CA ASN A 190 -9.01 18.06 -8.39
C ASN A 190 -8.39 17.31 -7.19
N ILE A 191 -9.19 16.81 -6.25
CA ILE A 191 -8.77 15.77 -5.28
C ILE A 191 -9.58 14.53 -5.62
N LEU A 192 -8.89 13.53 -6.18
CA LEU A 192 -9.49 12.29 -6.69
C LEU A 192 -9.92 11.35 -5.56
N LEU A 193 -9.21 11.40 -4.44
CA LEU A 193 -9.54 10.72 -3.19
C LEU A 193 -8.84 11.48 -2.07
N GLY A 194 -9.53 11.85 -1.00
CA GLY A 194 -8.92 12.23 0.26
C GLY A 194 -9.34 11.27 1.35
N ILE A 195 -8.46 10.99 2.30
CA ILE A 195 -8.76 10.20 3.50
C ILE A 195 -8.39 11.05 4.71
N ALA A 196 -9.33 11.16 5.64
CA ALA A 196 -9.12 11.85 6.90
C ALA A 196 -9.66 11.04 8.05
N GLN A 197 -9.21 11.41 9.23
CA GLN A 197 -9.88 11.14 10.48
C GLN A 197 -11.36 11.56 10.42
N ASP A 198 -12.26 10.69 10.89
CA ASP A 198 -13.67 11.00 11.17
C ASP A 198 -13.90 11.22 12.68
N LYS A 199 -14.88 10.56 13.31
CA LYS A 199 -15.30 10.83 14.69
C LYS A 199 -14.24 10.48 15.74
N LYS A 200 -13.68 9.27 15.70
CA LYS A 200 -12.72 8.78 16.71
C LYS A 200 -11.28 8.78 16.21
N PHE A 201 -10.44 9.68 16.71
CA PHE A 201 -8.99 9.66 16.42
C PHE A 201 -8.23 8.75 17.37
N VAL A 202 -7.31 7.96 16.83
CA VAL A 202 -6.37 7.13 17.60
C VAL A 202 -4.94 7.43 17.12
N PRO A 203 -4.12 8.11 17.94
CA PRO A 203 -2.74 8.46 17.58
C PRO A 203 -1.92 7.23 17.17
N MET A 204 -0.99 7.42 16.25
CA MET A 204 -0.07 6.36 15.79
C MET A 204 -0.75 5.14 15.14
N SER A 205 -2.04 5.22 14.83
CA SER A 205 -2.77 4.19 14.10
C SER A 205 -2.13 3.93 12.74
N LYS A 206 -2.18 2.67 12.32
CA LYS A 206 -1.65 2.22 11.04
C LYS A 206 -2.79 1.74 10.15
N PHE A 207 -2.72 2.15 8.90
CA PHE A 207 -3.67 1.80 7.86
C PHE A 207 -2.91 1.37 6.62
N TRP A 208 -3.55 0.51 5.83
CA TRP A 208 -3.08 0.14 4.51
C TRP A 208 -4.18 0.45 3.52
N LEU A 209 -3.80 0.99 2.37
CA LEU A 209 -4.68 1.28 1.25
C LEU A 209 -4.12 0.66 -0.02
N ASP A 210 -5.00 0.09 -0.82
CA ASP A 210 -4.63 -0.56 -2.06
C ASP A 210 -5.79 -0.46 -3.06
N GLU A 211 -5.48 -0.69 -4.34
CA GLU A 211 -6.48 -0.83 -5.41
C GLU A 211 -7.52 0.31 -5.45
N ILE A 212 -7.04 1.55 -5.56
CA ILE A 212 -7.86 2.76 -5.58
C ILE A 212 -8.24 3.09 -7.03
N TYR A 213 -9.53 3.05 -7.36
CA TYR A 213 -10.02 3.33 -8.71
C TYR A 213 -11.48 3.79 -8.74
N TYR A 214 -11.85 4.46 -9.81
CA TYR A 214 -13.24 4.71 -10.18
C TYR A 214 -13.72 3.62 -11.14
N THR A 215 -14.97 3.21 -11.04
CA THR A 215 -15.63 2.33 -12.02
C THR A 215 -16.86 2.99 -12.59
N LYS A 216 -17.20 2.67 -13.83
CA LYS A 216 -18.57 2.78 -14.35
C LYS A 216 -19.42 1.60 -13.84
N ASN A 217 -20.73 1.68 -14.03
CA ASN A 217 -21.61 0.51 -13.89
C ASN A 217 -21.59 -0.34 -15.15
#